data_AF-A0A6B3IGX0-F1
#
_entry.id   AF-A0A6B3IGX0-F1
#
_cell.length_a   1.000
_cell.length_b   1.000
_cell.length_c   1.000
_cell.angle_alpha   90.00
_cell.angle_beta   90.00
_cell.angle_gamma   90.00
#
_symmetry.space_group_name_H-M   'P 1'
#
loop_
_entity.id
_entity.type
_entity.pdbx_description
1 polymer ?
#
loop_
_entity_poly.entity_id
_entity_poly.type
_entity_poly.pdbx_seq_one_letter_code
_entity_poly.pdbx_strand_id
1 'polypeptide(L)' 'RAIRHVGLYVGGGYMINAPFTGAVIRFDKIDTPDYFGATRVTKDGAAALPTDLPPG' A
#
# COMPACT_ATOMS: atom_id res chain seq x y z
N ARG A 1 12.89 -2.76 13.59
CA ARG A 1 11.70 -3.17 12.80
C ARG A 1 11.95 -2.77 11.34
N ALA A 2 11.61 -3.64 10.38
CA ALA A 2 11.79 -3.37 8.95
C ALA A 2 10.44 -3.42 8.23
N ILE A 3 10.29 -2.64 7.15
CA ILE A 3 9.07 -2.63 6.33
C ILE A 3 9.16 -3.81 5.35
N ARG A 4 8.16 -4.69 5.39
CA ARG A 4 8.08 -5.90 4.54
C ARG A 4 6.82 -5.99 3.68
N HIS A 5 5.86 -5.10 3.91
CA HIS A 5 4.57 -5.10 3.23
C HIS A 5 3.96 -3.70 3.26
N VAL A 6 3.15 -3.38 2.25
CA VAL A 6 2.39 -2.13 2.16
C VAL A 6 0.96 -2.43 1.67
N GLY A 7 0.00 -1.65 2.17
CA GLY A 7 -1.39 -1.66 1.72
C GLY A 7 -1.96 -0.25 1.68
N LEU A 8 -3.11 -0.08 1.02
CA LEU A 8 -3.78 1.22 0.93
C LEU A 8 -4.97 1.26 1.88
N TYR A 9 -5.01 2.24 2.78
CA TYR A 9 -6.15 2.45 3.67
C TYR A 9 -7.37 2.94 2.89
N VAL A 10 -8.52 2.32 3.12
CA VAL A 10 -9.77 2.60 2.38
C VAL A 10 -10.94 3.05 3.28
N GLY A 11 -10.70 3.22 4.58
CA GLY A 11 -11.74 3.59 5.55
C GLY A 11 -12.22 2.42 6.41
N GLY A 12 -12.95 2.73 7.48
CA GLY A 12 -13.58 1.72 8.36
C GLY A 12 -12.61 0.79 9.10
N GLY A 13 -11.32 1.14 9.18
CA GLY A 13 -10.29 0.25 9.76
C GLY A 13 -9.74 -0.80 8.79
N TYR A 14 -10.01 -0.69 7.48
CA TYR A 14 -9.57 -1.65 6.47
C TYR A 14 -8.52 -1.08 5.52
N MET A 15 -7.70 -1.99 4.99
CA MET A 15 -6.79 -1.75 3.87
C MET A 15 -7.06 -2.72 2.72
N ILE A 16 -6.79 -2.30 1.49
CA ILE A 16 -6.71 -3.17 0.32
C ILE A 16 -5.25 -3.54 0.05
N ASN A 17 -4.97 -4.84 -0.10
CA ASN A 17 -3.61 -5.33 -0.31
C ASN A 17 -3.54 -6.71 -1.01
N ALA A 18 -2.32 -7.11 -1.37
CA ALA A 18 -1.91 -8.49 -1.58
C ALA A 18 -0.75 -8.78 -0.60
N PRO A 19 -0.98 -9.57 0.47
CA PRO A 19 -0.04 -9.64 1.61
C PRO A 19 1.23 -10.47 1.37
N PHE A 20 1.21 -11.36 0.38
CA PHE A 20 2.32 -12.23 0.03
C PHE A 20 2.19 -12.70 -1.42
N THR A 21 3.26 -13.27 -1.97
CA THR A 21 3.29 -13.78 -3.34
C THR A 21 2.19 -14.79 -3.60
N GLY A 22 1.46 -14.63 -4.71
CA GLY A 22 0.34 -15.49 -5.08
C GLY A 22 -0.98 -15.16 -4.37
N ALA A 23 -1.01 -14.20 -3.43
CA ALA A 23 -2.26 -13.73 -2.86
C ALA A 23 -3.06 -12.89 -3.87
N VAL A 24 -4.36 -13.11 -3.92
CA VAL A 24 -5.30 -12.24 -4.63
C VAL A 24 -5.56 -10.98 -3.79
N ILE A 25 -5.84 -9.87 -4.46
CA ILE A 25 -6.19 -8.59 -3.80
C ILE A 25 -7.42 -8.77 -2.92
N ARG A 26 -7.34 -8.30 -1.67
CA ARG A 26 -8.42 -8.41 -0.68
C ARG A 26 -8.45 -7.24 0.30
N PHE A 27 -9.51 -7.19 1.10
CA PHE A 27 -9.67 -6.26 2.21
C PHE A 27 -9.29 -6.94 3.53
N ASP A 28 -8.25 -6.42 4.19
CA ASP A 28 -7.81 -6.89 5.52
C ASP A 28 -7.90 -5.72 6.52
N LYS A 29 -8.02 -6.03 7.83
CA LYS A 29 -7.97 -4.99 8.87
C LYS A 29 -6.56 -4.40 8.98
N ILE A 30 -6.46 -3.11 9.31
CA ILE A 30 -5.19 -2.41 9.47
C ILE A 30 -4.52 -2.64 10.84
N ASP A 31 -5.30 -3.06 11.85
CA ASP A 31 -4.90 -3.21 13.26
C ASP A 31 -4.08 -4.49 13.53
N THR A 32 -3.03 -4.70 12.76
CA THR A 32 -2.12 -5.85 12.91
C THR A 32 -0.91 -5.53 13.79
N PRO A 33 -0.32 -6.50 14.51
CA PRO A 33 0.88 -6.29 15.34
C PRO A 33 2.10 -5.77 14.56
N ASP A 34 2.11 -6.03 13.26
CA ASP A 34 3.16 -5.64 12.31
C ASP A 34 2.97 -4.24 11.73
N TYR A 35 1.91 -3.52 12.15
CA TYR A 35 1.68 -2.14 11.73
C TYR A 35 2.87 -1.25 12.13
N PHE A 36 3.43 -0.56 11.14
CA PHE A 36 4.58 0.32 11.32
C PHE A 36 4.17 1.80 11.27
N GLY A 37 3.20 2.15 10.44
CA GLY A 37 2.71 3.53 10.27
C GLY A 37 1.92 3.69 8.97
N ALA A 38 1.43 4.90 8.73
CA ALA A 38 0.76 5.29 7.49
C ALA A 38 1.33 6.60 6.96
N THR A 39 1.42 6.71 5.63
CA THR A 39 1.80 7.93 4.93
C THR A 39 0.68 8.37 3.99
N ARG A 40 0.68 9.65 3.62
CA ARG A 40 -0.23 10.21 2.62
C ARG A 40 0.57 10.60 1.39
N VAL A 41 0.14 10.12 0.22
CA VAL A 41 0.66 10.62 -1.06
C VAL A 41 0.33 12.10 -1.16
N THR A 42 1.36 12.94 -1.29
CA THR A 42 1.19 14.38 -1.50
C THR A 42 1.01 14.68 -2.99
N LYS A 43 0.53 15.88 -3.31
CA LYS A 43 0.40 16.33 -4.70
C LYS A 43 1.75 16.26 -5.44
N ASP A 44 2.81 16.74 -4.80
CA ASP A 44 4.15 16.75 -5.39
C ASP A 44 4.70 15.33 -5.59
N GLY A 45 4.46 14.43 -4.63
CA GLY A 45 4.84 13.02 -4.75
C GLY A 45 4.11 12.30 -5.89
N ALA A 46 2.83 12.62 -6.12
CA ALA A 46 2.08 12.10 -7.26
C ALA A 46 2.57 12.67 -8.60
N ALA A 47 3.00 13.94 -8.63
CA ALA A 47 3.53 14.57 -9.84
C ALA A 47 4.92 14.06 -10.24
N ALA A 48 5.65 13.43 -9.31
CA ALA A 48 6.99 12.87 -9.56
C ALA A 48 6.98 11.48 -10.22
N LEU A 49 5.81 10.94 -10.59
CA LEU A 49 5.72 9.64 -11.25
C LEU A 49 6.35 9.70 -12.66
N PRO A 50 7.06 8.63 -13.09
CA PRO A 50 7.51 8.49 -14.47
C PRO A 50 6.32 8.63 -15.43
N THR A 51 6.50 9.38 -16.51
CA THR A 51 5.46 9.63 -17.51
C THR A 51 5.50 8.64 -18.68
N ASP A 52 6.57 7.86 -18.77
CA ASP A 52 6.74 6.78 -19.72
C ASP A 52 6.10 5.48 -19.18
N LEU A 53 5.44 4.74 -20.08
CA LEU A 53 4.99 3.39 -19.76
C LEU A 53 6.21 2.48 -19.63
N PRO A 54 6.27 1.59 -18.64
CA PRO A 54 7.35 0.61 -18.57
C PRO A 54 7.36 -0.26 -19.84
N PRO A 55 8.54 -0.73 -20.27
CA PRO A 55 8.63 -1.68 -21.38
C PRO A 55 7.78 -2.93 -21.04
N GLY A 56 6.94 -3.32 -22.01
CA GLY A 56 6.04 -4.46 -21.90
C GLY A 56 6.75 -5.81 -21.98
#